data_AF-A0A952TRU3-F1
#
_entry.id   AF-A0A952TRU3-F1
#
_cell.length_a   1.000
_cell.length_b   1.000
_cell.length_c   1.000
_cell.angle_alpha   90.00
_cell.angle_beta   90.00
_cell.angle_gamma   90.00
#
_symmetry.space_group_name_H-M   'P 1'
#
loop_
_entity.id
_entity.type
_entity.pdbx_description
1 polymer ?
#
loop_
_entity_poly.entity_id
_entity_poly.type
_entity_poly.pdbx_seq_one_letter_code
_entity_poly.pdbx_strand_id
1 'polypeptide(L)' 'MTKRQVNKVFLTDLIKVFLIPTLINKTLMLYFGLHYAEYPGDGYGYGLAATICFLIFTMGRFLWKYRHEDDP' A
#
# COMPACT_ATOMS: atom_id res chain seq x y z
N MET A 1 14.10 31.25 5.73
CA MET A 1 14.24 30.45 6.97
C MET A 1 13.76 29.03 6.70
N THR A 2 14.53 28.25 5.94
CA THR A 2 13.94 27.27 5.02
C THR A 2 14.85 26.04 4.95
N LYS A 3 14.43 24.88 5.51
CA LYS A 3 14.89 23.49 5.18
C LYS A 3 14.51 22.44 6.25
N ARG A 4 14.23 22.81 7.52
CA ARG A 4 14.02 21.81 8.60
C ARG A 4 12.57 21.38 8.87
N GLN A 5 11.57 22.22 8.57
CA GLN A 5 10.14 21.93 8.80
C GLN A 5 9.54 20.98 7.74
N VAL A 6 9.97 21.10 6.47
CA VAL A 6 9.49 20.28 5.34
C VAL A 6 9.72 18.77 5.58
N ASN A 7 10.83 18.42 6.23
CA ASN A 7 11.26 17.03 6.39
C ASN A 7 10.33 16.19 7.30
N LYS A 8 9.78 16.79 8.36
CA LYS A 8 8.90 16.04 9.29
C LYS A 8 7.51 15.82 8.70
N VAL A 9 6.98 16.80 7.98
CA VAL A 9 5.65 16.70 7.34
C VAL A 9 5.71 15.66 6.22
N PHE A 10 6.75 15.72 5.38
CA PHE A 10 6.98 14.75 4.30
C PHE A 10 7.17 13.32 4.82
N LEU A 11 8.01 13.11 5.85
CA LEU A 11 8.21 11.78 6.44
C LEU A 11 6.93 11.23 7.07
N THR A 12 6.15 12.07 7.75
CA THR A 12 4.88 11.65 8.36
C THR A 12 3.85 11.27 7.30
N ASP A 13 3.78 12.02 6.19
CA ASP A 13 2.92 11.69 5.06
C ASP A 13 3.38 10.43 4.34
N LEU A 14 4.68 10.25 4.11
CA LEU A 14 5.20 9.01 3.51
C LEU A 14 4.88 7.79 4.39
N ILE A 15 5.04 7.89 5.71
CA ILE A 15 4.68 6.79 6.61
C ILE A 15 3.17 6.51 6.57
N LYS A 16 2.33 7.54 6.62
CA LYS A 16 0.87 7.36 6.66
C LYS A 16 0.27 6.91 5.33
N VAL A 17 0.81 7.41 4.22
CA VAL A 17 0.25 7.20 2.88
C VAL A 17 0.89 5.99 2.18
N PHE A 18 2.13 5.65 2.52
CA PHE A 18 2.85 4.53 1.91
C PHE A 18 3.08 3.38 2.91
N LEU A 19 3.75 3.64 4.03
CA LEU A 19 4.17 2.55 4.94
C LEU A 19 2.98 1.79 5.55
N ILE A 20 1.98 2.50 6.07
CA ILE A 20 0.80 1.87 6.70
C ILE A 20 0.02 1.01 5.68
N PRO A 21 -0.39 1.53 4.51
CA PRO A 21 -1.08 0.71 3.51
C PRO A 21 -0.25 -0.48 3.02
N THR A 22 1.06 -0.32 2.82
CA THR A 22 1.94 -1.41 2.39
C THR A 22 2.03 -2.52 3.44
N LEU A 23 2.16 -2.18 4.73
CA LEU A 23 2.19 -3.17 5.80
C LEU A 23 0.86 -3.93 5.91
N ILE A 24 -0.27 -3.23 5.84
CA ILE A 24 -1.60 -3.85 5.88
C ILE A 24 -1.76 -4.80 4.68
N ASN A 25 -1.47 -4.33 3.45
CA ASN A 25 -1.56 -5.16 2.26
C ASN A 25 -0.66 -6.39 2.31
N LYS A 26 0.58 -6.24 2.79
CA LYS A 26 1.50 -7.37 2.93
C LYS A 26 0.98 -8.39 3.93
N THR A 27 0.40 -7.94 5.03
CA THR A 27 -0.18 -8.83 6.05
C THR A 27 -1.39 -9.58 5.51
N LEU A 28 -2.29 -8.90 4.79
CA LEU A 28 -3.43 -9.52 4.12
C LEU A 28 -3.00 -10.51 3.06
N MET A 29 -2.00 -10.16 2.25
CA MET A 29 -1.48 -11.01 1.19
C MET A 29 -0.83 -12.28 1.75
N LEU A 30 -0.10 -12.18 2.87
CA LEU A 30 0.42 -13.34 3.59
C LEU A 30 -0.71 -14.19 4.19
N TYR A 31 -1.67 -13.57 4.87
CA TYR A 31 -2.81 -14.27 5.48
C TYR A 31 -3.60 -15.06 4.43
N PHE A 32 -4.08 -14.38 3.38
CA PHE A 32 -4.85 -15.01 2.31
C PHE A 32 -4.01 -15.96 1.46
N GLY A 33 -2.72 -15.66 1.24
CA GLY A 33 -1.83 -16.53 0.48
C GLY A 33 -1.54 -17.85 1.17
N LEU A 34 -1.23 -17.81 2.47
CA LEU A 34 -1.01 -19.02 3.28
C LEU A 34 -2.30 -19.85 3.38
N HIS A 35 -3.44 -19.22 3.68
CA HIS A 35 -4.71 -19.94 3.78
C HIS A 35 -5.20 -20.46 2.43
N TYR A 36 -4.93 -19.76 1.33
CA TYR A 36 -5.24 -20.27 0.00
C TYR A 36 -4.40 -21.50 -0.37
N ALA A 37 -3.13 -21.54 0.06
CA ALA A 37 -2.26 -22.69 -0.16
C ALA A 37 -2.69 -23.91 0.69
N GLU A 38 -3.13 -23.69 1.93
CA GLU A 38 -3.59 -24.76 2.83
C GLU A 38 -5.02 -25.23 2.52
N TYR A 39 -5.92 -24.31 2.15
CA TYR A 39 -7.34 -24.55 1.92
C TYR A 39 -7.79 -24.01 0.55
N PRO A 40 -7.35 -24.62 -0.56
CA PRO A 40 -7.74 -24.21 -1.91
C PRO A 40 -9.21 -24.56 -2.17
N GLY A 41 -10.12 -23.67 -1.80
CA GLY A 41 -11.56 -23.87 -1.98
C GLY A 41 -12.44 -23.01 -1.08
N ASP A 42 -11.94 -22.60 0.09
CA ASP A 42 -12.69 -21.88 1.12
C ASP A 42 -12.86 -20.37 0.84
N GLY A 43 -12.60 -19.95 -0.41
CA GLY A 43 -12.77 -18.57 -0.85
C GLY A 43 -11.63 -17.62 -0.49
N TYR A 44 -10.55 -18.09 0.17
CA TYR A 44 -9.35 -17.29 0.44
C TYR A 44 -8.70 -16.74 -0.84
N GLY A 45 -8.89 -17.39 -1.99
CA GLY A 45 -8.46 -16.89 -3.30
C GLY A 45 -9.15 -15.58 -3.72
N TYR A 46 -10.42 -15.39 -3.37
CA TYR A 46 -11.13 -14.11 -3.60
C TYR A 46 -10.56 -13.01 -2.72
N GLY A 47 -10.24 -13.31 -1.46
CA GLY A 47 -9.58 -12.39 -0.54
C GLY A 47 -8.18 -11.99 -1.01
N LEU A 48 -7.41 -12.95 -1.52
CA LEU A 48 -6.10 -12.72 -2.12
C LEU A 48 -6.20 -11.81 -3.35
N ALA A 49 -7.11 -12.14 -4.28
CA ALA A 49 -7.34 -11.35 -5.48
C ALA A 49 -7.80 -9.92 -5.16
N ALA A 50 -8.73 -9.75 -4.20
CA ALA A 50 -9.19 -8.43 -3.75
C ALA A 50 -8.05 -7.60 -3.14
N THR A 51 -7.18 -8.23 -2.34
CA THR A 51 -6.00 -7.57 -1.74
C THR A 51 -5.01 -7.11 -2.82
N ILE A 52 -4.77 -7.93 -3.84
CA ILE A 52 -3.92 -7.57 -4.99
C ILE A 52 -4.53 -6.40 -5.77
N CYS A 53 -5.83 -6.46 -6.09
CA CYS A 53 -6.52 -5.36 -6.78
C CYS A 53 -6.47 -4.06 -5.98
N PHE A 54 -6.65 -4.14 -4.66
CA PHE A 54 -6.56 -2.98 -3.77
C PHE A 54 -5.15 -2.39 -3.73
N LEU A 55 -4.11 -3.23 -3.71
CA LEU A 55 -2.71 -2.78 -3.80
C LEU A 55 -2.44 -2.04 -5.11
N ILE A 56 -2.85 -2.60 -6.25
CA ILE A 56 -2.66 -1.98 -7.56
C ILE A 56 -3.41 -0.65 -7.64
N PHE A 57 -4.65 -0.61 -7.15
CA PHE A 57 -5.46 0.61 -7.12
C PHE A 57 -4.82 1.71 -6.24
N THR A 58 -4.36 1.36 -5.05
CA THR A 58 -3.74 2.31 -4.13
C THR A 58 -2.41 2.82 -4.66
N MET A 59 -1.56 1.96 -5.23
CA MET A 59 -0.32 2.37 -5.91
C MET A 59 -0.61 3.25 -7.13
N GLY A 60 -1.58 2.87 -7.96
CA GLY A 60 -1.99 3.66 -9.13
C GLY A 60 -2.51 5.04 -8.74
N ARG A 61 -3.33 5.13 -7.69
CA ARG A 61 -3.80 6.41 -7.13
C ARG A 61 -2.65 7.25 -6.58
N PHE A 62 -1.69 6.62 -5.89
CA PHE A 62 -0.50 7.29 -5.37
C PHE A 62 0.32 7.87 -6.52
N LEU A 63 0.70 7.05 -7.50
CA LEU A 63 1.42 7.48 -8.70
C LEU A 63 0.69 8.62 -9.41
N TRP A 64 -0.64 8.53 -9.56
CA TRP A 64 -1.44 9.58 -10.18
C TRP A 64 -1.43 10.89 -9.37
N LYS A 65 -1.50 10.80 -8.05
CA LYS A 65 -1.48 11.98 -7.17
C LYS A 65 -0.15 12.73 -7.27
N TYR A 66 0.96 12.00 -7.36
CA TYR A 66 2.31 12.56 -7.42
C TYR A 66 2.82 12.82 -8.84
N ARG A 67 2.02 12.54 -9.89
CA ARG A 67 2.45 12.69 -11.29
C ARG A 67 2.78 14.13 -11.73
N HIS A 68 2.37 15.13 -10.95
CA HIS A 68 2.58 16.55 -11.25
C HIS A 68 3.39 17.26 -10.16
N GLU A 69 3.94 16.53 -9.19
CA GLU A 69 4.95 17.10 -8.31
C GLU A 69 6.28 17.01 -9.06
N ASP A 70 6.72 18.14 -9.64
CA ASP A 70 8.08 18.28 -10.13
C ASP A 70 9.05 18.10 -8.96
N ASP A 71 10.08 17.27 -9.16
CA ASP A 71 11.17 17.05 -8.21
C ASP A 71 11.75 18.41 -7.74
N PRO A 72 11.98 18.60 -6.42
CA PRO A 72 12.62 19.82 -5.89
C PRO A 72 14.10 19.97 -6.25
#